data_AF-A0A642C3M4-F1
#
_entry.id   AF-A0A642C3M4-F1
#
_cell.length_a   1.000
_cell.length_b   1.000
_cell.length_c   1.000
_cell.angle_alpha   90.00
_cell.angle_beta   90.00
_cell.angle_gamma   90.00
#
_symmetry.space_group_name_H-M   'P 1'
#
loop_
_entity.id
_entity.type
_entity.pdbx_description
1 polymer ?
#
loop_
_entity_poly.entity_id
_entity_poly.type
_entity_poly.pdbx_seq_one_letter_code
_entity_poly.pdbx_strand_id
1 'polypeptide(L)'
;DYANRGWGGLTRSFYRERWKRFTDGVIAAVSEDKPFDEDKFHQDITQFEYNWTLQKDSFPIVSEEDPIQIADSLILKYDTYFTKAQ
;
A
#
# COMPACT_ATOMS: atom_id res chain seq x y z
N ASP A 1 -13.85 -1.43 -0.95
CA ASP A 1 -13.19 -0.90 -2.17
C ASP A 1 -14.10 -0.50 -3.34
N TYR A 2 -15.45 -0.63 -3.27
CA TYR A 2 -16.36 -0.19 -4.35
C TYR A 2 -16.18 1.30 -4.75
N ALA A 3 -15.93 2.17 -3.76
CA ALA A 3 -15.70 3.60 -3.96
C ALA A 3 -14.23 4.00 -3.68
N ASN A 4 -13.27 3.21 -4.16
CA ASN A 4 -11.84 3.50 -3.98
C ASN A 4 -11.44 4.84 -4.64
N ARG A 5 -10.38 5.48 -4.11
CA ARG A 5 -9.86 6.77 -4.58
C ARG A 5 -8.33 6.78 -4.53
N GLY A 6 -7.69 7.39 -5.51
CA GLY A 6 -6.23 7.61 -5.55
C GLY A 6 -5.77 8.81 -4.73
N TRP A 7 -6.31 9.02 -3.52
CA TRP A 7 -5.95 10.19 -2.69
C TRP A 7 -4.69 9.92 -1.89
N GLY A 8 -3.73 10.86 -1.88
CA GLY A 8 -2.42 10.66 -1.25
C GLY A 8 -2.49 10.18 0.20
N GLY A 9 -3.38 10.76 1.02
CA GLY A 9 -3.63 10.31 2.39
C GLY A 9 -4.12 8.86 2.46
N LEU A 10 -5.11 8.51 1.66
CA LEU A 10 -5.69 7.16 1.59
C LEU A 10 -4.69 6.13 1.05
N THR A 11 -3.94 6.48 0.00
CA THR A 11 -2.87 5.64 -0.55
C THR A 11 -1.81 5.35 0.51
N ARG A 12 -1.38 6.37 1.26
CA ARG A 12 -0.33 6.23 2.28
C ARG A 12 -0.77 5.45 3.51
N SER A 13 -1.96 5.74 4.07
CA SER A 13 -2.36 5.18 5.37
C SER A 13 -3.24 3.93 5.27
N PHE A 14 -3.94 3.73 4.15
CA PHE A 14 -4.82 2.58 3.94
C PHE A 14 -4.21 1.58 2.96
N TYR A 15 -4.10 1.93 1.68
CA TYR A 15 -3.73 0.95 0.64
C TYR A 15 -2.28 0.43 0.80
N ARG A 16 -1.33 1.32 1.09
CA ARG A 16 0.07 0.93 1.32
C ARG A 16 0.22 0.00 2.52
N GLU A 17 -0.48 0.27 3.62
CA GLU A 17 -0.40 -0.56 4.81
C GLU A 17 -1.01 -1.95 4.58
N ARG A 18 -2.04 -2.07 3.74
CA ARG A 18 -2.60 -3.37 3.35
C ARG A 18 -1.58 -4.21 2.60
N TRP A 19 -0.95 -3.64 1.58
CA TRP A 19 0.10 -4.32 0.82
C TRP A 19 1.30 -4.70 1.68
N LYS A 20 1.74 -3.79 2.56
CA LYS A 20 2.84 -4.05 3.49
C LYS A 20 2.53 -5.25 4.40
N ARG A 21 1.37 -5.28 5.04
CA ARG A 21 0.95 -6.40 5.91
C ARG A 21 0.95 -7.73 5.16
N PHE A 22 0.46 -7.73 3.92
CA PHE A 22 0.48 -8.92 3.07
C PHE A 22 1.91 -9.38 2.77
N THR A 23 2.75 -8.48 2.23
CA THR A 23 4.13 -8.84 1.86
C THR A 23 4.95 -9.27 3.07
N ASP A 24 4.81 -8.59 4.20
CA ASP A 24 5.50 -8.93 5.45
C ASP A 24 5.08 -10.33 5.93
N GLY A 25 3.78 -10.64 5.87
CA GLY A 25 3.24 -11.95 6.25
C GLY A 25 3.73 -13.09 5.35
N VAL A 26 3.76 -12.87 4.02
CA VAL A 26 4.28 -13.84 3.05
C VAL A 26 5.78 -14.06 3.24
N ILE A 27 6.56 -12.99 3.42
CA ILE A 27 8.01 -13.08 3.67
C ILE A 27 8.28 -13.86 4.97
N ALA A 28 7.52 -13.61 6.03
CA ALA A 28 7.64 -14.32 7.29
C ALA A 28 7.31 -15.81 7.14
N ALA A 29 6.24 -16.15 6.43
CA ALA A 29 5.86 -17.55 6.19
C ALA A 29 6.96 -18.32 5.43
N VAL A 30 7.52 -17.71 4.37
CA VAL A 30 8.65 -18.28 3.62
C VAL A 30 9.89 -18.42 4.49
N SER A 31 10.20 -17.43 5.32
CA SER A 31 11.38 -17.45 6.21
C SER A 31 11.27 -18.51 7.31
N GLU A 32 10.05 -18.87 7.70
CA GLU A 32 9.75 -19.88 8.71
C GLU A 32 9.45 -21.27 8.11
N ASP A 33 9.60 -21.43 6.79
CA ASP A 33 9.30 -22.66 6.04
C ASP A 33 7.88 -23.21 6.33
N LYS A 34 6.91 -22.31 6.40
CA LYS A 34 5.50 -22.63 6.65
C LYS A 34 4.60 -22.04 5.56
N PRO A 35 3.43 -22.65 5.30
CA PRO A 35 2.45 -22.04 4.41
C PRO A 35 1.95 -20.71 4.99
N PHE A 36 1.66 -19.75 4.10
CA PHE A 36 1.00 -18.51 4.47
C PHE A 36 -0.45 -18.79 4.88
N ASP A 37 -0.86 -18.29 6.03
CA ASP A 37 -2.22 -18.48 6.57
C ASP A 37 -3.15 -17.38 6.03
N GLU A 38 -3.76 -17.66 4.89
CA GLU A 38 -4.64 -16.72 4.19
C GLU A 38 -5.88 -16.37 5.02
N ASP A 39 -6.49 -17.34 5.71
CA ASP A 39 -7.70 -17.12 6.52
C ASP A 39 -7.41 -16.17 7.69
N LYS A 40 -6.28 -16.38 8.38
CA LYS A 40 -5.83 -15.47 9.42
C LYS A 40 -5.53 -14.09 8.87
N PHE A 41 -4.83 -14.00 7.74
CA PHE A 41 -4.55 -12.71 7.11
C PHE A 41 -5.85 -11.97 6.74
N HIS A 42 -6.86 -12.67 6.23
CA HIS A 42 -8.16 -12.09 5.92
C HIS A 42 -8.86 -11.52 7.16
N GLN A 43 -8.76 -12.18 8.31
CA GLN A 43 -9.29 -11.65 9.57
C GLN A 43 -8.51 -10.41 10.02
N ASP A 44 -7.17 -10.48 10.01
CA ASP A 44 -6.27 -9.41 10.45
C ASP A 44 -6.41 -8.15 9.57
N ILE A 45 -6.52 -8.33 8.26
CA ILE A 45 -6.67 -7.22 7.32
C ILE A 45 -8.04 -6.58 7.43
N THR A 46 -9.11 -7.36 7.59
CA THR A 46 -10.47 -6.83 7.80
C THR A 46 -10.55 -6.02 9.08
N GLN A 47 -9.95 -6.51 10.17
CA GLN A 47 -9.91 -5.78 11.43
C GLN A 47 -9.10 -4.47 11.32
N PHE A 48 -7.97 -4.50 10.59
CA PHE A 48 -7.23 -3.29 10.28
C PHE A 48 -8.08 -2.29 9.49
N GLU A 49 -8.75 -2.73 8.42
CA GLU A 49 -9.58 -1.89 7.58
C GLU A 49 -10.67 -1.21 8.40
N TYR A 50 -11.36 -1.97 9.27
CA TYR A 50 -12.36 -1.44 10.19
C TYR A 50 -11.75 -0.40 11.15
N ASN A 51 -10.64 -0.73 11.82
CA ASN A 51 -10.00 0.18 12.77
C ASN A 51 -9.52 1.47 12.09
N TRP A 52 -9.04 1.39 10.85
CA TRP A 52 -8.66 2.55 10.07
C TRP A 52 -9.83 3.52 9.87
N THR A 53 -11.05 3.01 9.63
CA THR A 53 -12.25 3.88 9.51
C THR A 53 -12.61 4.63 10.80
N LEU A 54 -12.13 4.16 11.96
CA LEU A 54 -12.39 4.79 13.26
C LEU A 54 -11.34 5.84 13.64
N GLN A 55 -10.24 5.94 12.87
CA GLN A 55 -9.18 6.91 13.13
C GLN A 55 -9.67 8.35 12.88
N LYS A 56 -9.11 9.30 13.61
CA LYS A 56 -9.42 10.73 13.52
C LYS A 56 -8.20 11.55 13.06
N ASP A 57 -7.30 10.91 12.34
CA ASP A 57 -6.07 11.52 11.87
C ASP A 57 -6.37 12.66 10.90
N SER A 58 -5.60 13.74 11.00
CA SER A 58 -5.67 14.84 10.06
C SER A 58 -4.79 14.56 8.85
N PHE A 59 -5.31 14.82 7.66
CA PHE A 59 -4.55 14.75 6.42
C PHE A 59 -4.21 16.17 5.94
N PRO A 60 -2.99 16.40 5.43
CA PRO A 60 -2.62 17.69 4.84
C PRO A 60 -3.58 18.08 3.71
N ILE A 61 -3.97 19.35 3.69
CA ILE A 61 -4.83 19.93 2.63
C ILE A 61 -4.03 20.59 1.51
N VAL A 62 -2.71 20.77 1.73
CA VAL A 62 -1.77 21.31 0.74
C VAL A 62 -0.72 20.24 0.46
N SER A 63 -0.41 20.04 -0.81
CA SER A 63 0.74 19.23 -1.23
C SER A 63 1.98 20.13 -1.30
N GLU A 64 3.04 19.76 -0.58
CA GLU A 64 4.28 20.54 -0.51
C GLU A 64 5.30 20.16 -1.61
N GLU A 65 5.00 19.12 -2.39
CA GLU A 65 5.91 18.54 -3.38
C GLU A 65 5.62 19.09 -4.79
N ASP A 66 6.67 19.19 -5.63
CA ASP A 66 6.53 19.53 -7.05
C ASP A 66 6.08 18.28 -7.84
N PRO A 67 4.88 18.28 -8.44
CA PRO A 67 4.35 17.12 -9.14
C PRO A 67 5.20 16.72 -10.35
N ILE A 68 5.89 17.66 -11.02
CA ILE A 68 6.72 17.36 -12.19
C ILE A 68 7.97 16.60 -11.74
N GLN A 69 8.64 17.10 -10.69
CA GLN A 69 9.83 16.44 -10.15
C GLN A 69 9.51 15.03 -9.63
N ILE A 70 8.36 14.86 -8.97
CA ILE A 70 7.91 13.54 -8.52
C ILE A 70 7.65 12.62 -9.72
N ALA A 71 6.96 13.08 -10.76
CA ALA A 71 6.71 12.28 -11.96
C ALA A 71 8.01 11.84 -12.65
N ASP A 72 8.96 12.76 -12.82
CA ASP A 72 10.28 12.46 -13.39
C ASP A 72 11.02 11.41 -12.55
N SER A 73 11.01 11.54 -11.21
CA SER A 73 11.66 10.57 -10.32
C SER A 73 11.04 9.17 -10.41
N LEU A 74 9.72 9.09 -10.61
CA LEU A 74 9.01 7.81 -10.73
C LEU A 74 9.32 7.14 -12.06
N ILE A 75 9.32 7.89 -13.17
CA ILE A 75 9.70 7.37 -14.49
C ILE A 75 11.14 6.85 -14.45
N LEU A 76 12.09 7.68 -13.99
CA LEU A 76 13.51 7.27 -13.91
C LEU A 76 13.71 5.99 -13.08
N LYS A 77 12.94 5.81 -12.01
CA LYS A 77 13.05 4.64 -11.14
C LYS A 77 12.39 3.38 -11.72
N TYR A 78 11.22 3.51 -12.35
CA TYR A 78 10.38 2.36 -12.67
C TYR A 78 10.28 2.04 -14.17
N ASP A 79 10.68 2.93 -15.07
CA ASP A 79 10.50 2.78 -16.52
C ASP A 79 11.08 1.46 -17.06
N THR A 80 12.29 1.09 -16.60
CA THR A 80 12.98 -0.13 -17.07
C THR A 80 12.22 -1.43 -16.82
N TYR A 81 11.28 -1.45 -15.86
CA TYR A 81 10.41 -2.60 -15.59
C TYR A 81 9.22 -2.69 -16.55
N PHE A 82 8.87 -1.60 -17.23
CA PHE A 82 7.78 -1.53 -18.20
C PHE A 82 8.29 -1.66 -19.65
N THR A 83 9.44 -1.08 -19.98
CA THR A 83 10.01 -1.15 -21.34
C THR A 83 10.57 -2.52 -21.71
N LYS A 84 10.99 -3.35 -20.75
CA LYS A 84 11.46 -4.73 -21.02
C LYS A 84 10.35 -5.73 -21.34
N ALA A 85 9.09 -5.36 -21.15
CA ALA A 85 7.93 -6.22 -21.36
C ALA A 85 7.31 -6.08 -22.76
N GLN A 86 7.96 -5.38 -23.69
CA GLN A 86 7.47 -5.10 -25.04
C GLN A 86 8.33 -5.71 -26.14
#